data_AF-A0A942L626-F1
#
_entry.id   AF-A0A942L626-F1
#
_cell.length_a   1.000
_cell.length_b   1.000
_cell.length_c   1.000
_cell.angle_alpha   90.00
_cell.angle_beta   90.00
_cell.angle_gamma   90.00
#
_symmetry.space_group_name_H-M   'P 1'
#
loop_
_entity.id
_entity.type
_entity.pdbx_description
1 polymer ?
#
loop_
_entity_poly.entity_id
_entity_poly.type
_entity_poly.pdbx_seq_one_letter_code
_entity_poly.pdbx_strand_id
1 'polypeptide(L)' 'MKVLIDTNVIIDYLADRSPFADDAFRVLSLCESGRVTGVVTANAITDIYYVVRKVAGRDKTLEAIRTLCAILDIV' A
#
# COMPACT_ATOMS: atom_id res chain seq x y z
N MET A 1 -7.72 13.78 10.38
CA MET A 1 -7.51 12.53 11.16
C MET A 1 -6.58 11.64 10.36
N LYS A 2 -5.52 11.11 10.96
CA LYS A 2 -4.60 10.18 10.29
C LYS A 2 -5.09 8.75 10.50
N VAL A 3 -5.02 7.92 9.47
CA VAL A 3 -5.42 6.50 9.52
C VAL A 3 -4.20 5.65 9.21
N LEU A 4 -3.79 4.81 10.16
CA LEU A 4 -2.74 3.83 9.93
C LEU A 4 -3.30 2.71 9.05
N ILE A 5 -2.71 2.53 7.87
CA ILE A 5 -3.10 1.49 6.93
C ILE A 5 -2.28 0.24 7.23
N ASP A 6 -2.97 -0.88 7.48
CA ASP A 6 -2.33 -2.16 7.74
C ASP A 6 -1.60 -2.67 6.48
N THR A 7 -0.47 -3.35 6.69
CA THR A 7 0.35 -3.96 5.63
C THR A 7 -0.49 -4.86 4.71
N ASN A 8 -1.43 -5.63 5.26
CA ASN A 8 -2.24 -6.55 4.44
C ASN A 8 -3.19 -5.80 3.50
N VAL A 9 -3.72 -4.63 3.88
CA VAL A 9 -4.55 -3.82 3.00
C VAL A 9 -3.73 -3.35 1.79
N ILE A 10 -2.48 -2.97 2.01
CA ILE A 10 -1.58 -2.58 0.92
C ILE A 10 -1.28 -3.78 0.00
N ILE A 11 -1.03 -4.96 0.58
CA ILE A 11 -0.79 -6.19 -0.18
C ILE A 11 -2.04 -6.58 -0.98
N ASP A 12 -3.24 -6.46 -0.40
CA ASP A 12 -4.50 -6.77 -1.07
C ASP A 12 -4.70 -5.92 -2.32
N TYR A 13 -4.38 -4.63 -2.22
CA TYR A 13 -4.38 -3.72 -3.35
C TYR A 13 -3.32 -4.09 -4.40
N LEU A 14 -2.06 -4.27 -3.99
CA LEU A 14 -0.95 -4.48 -4.93
C LEU A 14 -1.00 -5.85 -5.64
N ALA A 15 -1.53 -6.87 -4.97
CA ALA A 15 -1.58 -8.23 -5.49
C ALA A 15 -2.96 -8.62 -6.05
N ASP A 16 -3.92 -7.69 -6.10
CA ASP A 16 -5.31 -7.97 -6.46
C ASP A 16 -5.88 -9.18 -5.69
N ARG A 17 -5.60 -9.22 -4.37
CA ARG A 17 -5.86 -10.40 -3.54
C ARG A 17 -7.31 -10.44 -3.09
N SER A 18 -8.05 -11.41 -3.62
CA SER A 18 -9.40 -11.71 -3.15
C SER A 18 -9.43 -12.19 -1.69
N PRO A 19 -10.48 -11.86 -0.92
CA PRO A 19 -11.69 -11.14 -1.33
C PRO A 19 -11.63 -9.62 -1.15
N PHE A 20 -10.53 -9.07 -0.64
CA PHE A 20 -10.48 -7.68 -0.16
C PHE A 20 -9.87 -6.67 -1.13
N ALA A 21 -9.47 -7.10 -2.33
CA ALA A 21 -8.85 -6.25 -3.35
C ALA A 21 -9.66 -4.96 -3.62
N ASP A 22 -10.97 -5.08 -3.83
CA ASP A 22 -11.85 -3.94 -4.11
C ASP A 22 -11.95 -2.96 -2.94
N ASP A 23 -11.99 -3.48 -1.72
CA ASP A 23 -12.06 -2.64 -0.52
C ASP A 23 -10.73 -1.94 -0.25
N ALA A 24 -9.61 -2.65 -0.45
CA ALA A 24 -8.27 -2.07 -0.37
C ALA A 24 -8.07 -0.96 -1.41
N PHE A 25 -8.53 -1.18 -2.65
CA PHE A 25 -8.55 -0.16 -3.70
C PHE A 25 -9.31 1.10 -3.23
N ARG A 26 -10.53 0.94 -2.70
CA ARG A 26 -11.33 2.06 -2.20
C ARG A 26 -10.62 2.84 -1.09
N VAL A 27 -9.96 2.13 -0.15
CA VAL A 27 -9.19 2.78 0.93
C VAL A 27 -8.06 3.63 0.36
N LEU A 28 -7.30 3.11 -0.61
CA LEU A 28 -6.20 3.87 -1.20
C LEU A 28 -6.68 5.01 -2.10
N SER A 29 -7.79 4.86 -2.83
CA SER A 29 -8.40 5.96 -3.59
C SER A 29 -8.84 7.13 -2.68
N LEU A 30 -9.29 6.84 -1.45
CA LEU A 30 -9.59 7.88 -0.46
C LEU A 30 -8.33 8.62 0.01
N CYS A 31 -7.20 7.91 0.10
CA CYS A 31 -5.91 8.52 0.42
C CYS A 31 -5.39 9.37 -0.74
N GLU A 32 -5.40 8.83 -1.96
CA GLU A 32 -4.98 9.52 -3.18
C GLU A 32 -5.80 10.78 -3.47
N SER A 33 -7.12 10.74 -3.23
CA SER A 33 -7.99 11.92 -3.37
C SER A 33 -7.85 12.95 -2.25
N GLY A 34 -6.98 12.72 -1.26
CA GLY A 34 -6.77 13.62 -0.13
C GLY A 34 -7.92 13.66 0.88
N ARG A 35 -8.94 12.79 0.73
CA ARG A 35 -10.08 12.71 1.66
C ARG A 35 -9.69 12.10 3.00
N VAL A 36 -8.67 11.24 2.99
CA VAL A 36 -8.10 10.60 4.18
C VAL A 36 -6.59 10.77 4.14
N THR A 37 -5.97 11.14 5.27
CA THR A 37 -4.52 11.07 5.41
C THR A 37 -4.14 9.67 5.85
N GLY A 38 -3.77 8.83 4.88
CA GLY A 38 -3.26 7.48 5.15
C GLY A 38 -1.80 7.52 5.57
N VAL A 39 -1.45 6.69 6.56
CA VAL A 39 -0.06 6.53 7.00
C VAL A 39 0.32 5.06 7.08
N VAL A 40 1.60 4.76 6.92
CA VAL A 40 2.18 3.42 7.09
C VAL A 40 3.42 3.51 7.96
N THR A 41 3.76 2.42 8.66
CA THR A 41 5.01 2.38 9.41
C THR A 41 6.19 2.14 8.46
N ALA A 42 7.39 2.59 8.85
CA ALA A 42 8.60 2.28 8.10
C ALA A 42 8.83 0.76 7.93
N ASN A 43 8.44 -0.06 8.92
CA ASN A 43 8.55 -1.51 8.85
C ASN A 43 7.54 -2.12 7.86
N ALA A 44 6.35 -1.53 7.70
CA ALA A 44 5.38 -2.00 6.70
C ALA A 44 5.98 -1.94 5.28
N ILE A 45 6.78 -0.91 4.96
CA ILE A 45 7.44 -0.79 3.65
C ILE A 45 8.37 -1.98 3.39
N THR A 46 9.12 -2.44 4.40
CA THR A 46 10.01 -3.61 4.24
C THR A 46 9.23 -4.90 4.04
N ASP A 47 8.10 -5.06 4.73
CA ASP A 47 7.22 -6.23 4.59
C ASP A 47 6.55 -6.26 3.20
N ILE A 48 6.02 -5.12 2.75
CA ILE A 48 5.47 -4.94 1.41
C ILE A 48 6.52 -5.29 0.36
N TYR A 49 7.73 -4.74 0.48
CA TYR A 49 8.82 -5.04 -0.45
C TYR A 49 9.09 -6.55 -0.52
N TYR A 50 9.20 -7.21 0.63
CA TYR A 50 9.52 -8.63 0.70
C TYR A 50 8.44 -9.49 0.03
N VAL A 51 7.16 -9.20 0.28
CA VAL A 51 6.03 -9.96 -0.29
C VAL A 51 5.91 -9.70 -1.79
N VAL A 52 5.83 -8.43 -2.20
CA VAL A 52 5.55 -8.06 -3.60
C VAL A 52 6.71 -8.44 -4.52
N ARG A 53 7.96 -8.33 -4.05
CA ARG A 53 9.14 -8.73 -4.83
C ARG A 53 9.09 -10.18 -5.29
N LYS A 54 8.56 -11.07 -4.45
CA LYS A 54 8.49 -12.51 -4.79
C LYS A 54 7.58 -12.79 -5.97
N VAL A 55 6.59 -11.92 -6.22
CA VAL A 55 5.57 -12.11 -7.25
C VAL A 55 5.85 -11.23 -8.47
N ALA A 56 6.15 -9.95 -8.25
CA ALA A 56 6.27 -8.94 -9.32
C ALA A 56 7.73 -8.68 -9.76
N GLY A 57 8.72 -9.16 -9.00
CA GLY A 57 10.13 -8.84 -9.23
C GLY A 57 10.55 -7.47 -8.69
N ARG A 58 11.85 -7.19 -8.72
CA ARG A 58 12.47 -6.01 -8.07
C ARG A 58 11.91 -4.69 -8.62
N ASP A 59 11.94 -4.49 -9.92
CA ASP A 59 11.67 -3.16 -10.51
C ASP A 59 10.22 -2.75 -10.31
N LYS A 60 9.27 -3.65 -10.58
CA LYS A 60 7.84 -3.43 -10.32
C LYS A 60 7.54 -3.17 -8.85
N THR A 61 8.26 -3.83 -7.94
CA THR A 61 8.08 -3.62 -6.50
C THR A 61 8.56 -2.24 -6.07
N LEU A 62 9.69 -1.78 -6.61
CA LEU A 62 10.18 -0.43 -6.32
C LEU A 62 9.25 0.65 -6.90
N GLU A 63 8.67 0.42 -8.07
CA GLU A 63 7.63 1.28 -8.63
C GLU A 63 6.39 1.34 -7.73
N ALA A 64 5.87 0.19 -7.29
CA ALA A 64 4.74 0.12 -6.38
C ALA A 64 4.99 0.88 -5.06
N ILE A 65 6.16 0.70 -4.45
CA ILE A 65 6.53 1.41 -3.21
C ILE A 65 6.63 2.92 -3.44
N ARG A 66 7.19 3.36 -4.58
CA ARG A 66 7.23 4.79 -4.92
C ARG A 66 5.83 5.37 -5.03
N THR A 67 4.91 4.66 -5.67
CA THR A 67 3.50 5.08 -5.77
C THR A 67 2.87 5.18 -4.39
N LEU A 68 3.08 4.19 -3.51
CA LEU A 68 2.56 4.22 -2.14
C LEU A 68 3.10 5.41 -1.34
N CYS A 69 4.41 5.68 -1.40
CA CYS A 69 5.02 6.82 -0.72
C CYS A 69 4.58 8.18 -1.28
N ALA A 70 3.99 8.22 -2.49
CA ALA A 70 3.42 9.44 -3.05
C ALA A 70 2.04 9.78 -2.48
N ILE A 71 1.32 8.79 -1.95
CA ILE A 71 -0.07 8.94 -1.45
C ILE A 71 -0.23 8.66 0.05
N LEU A 72 0.80 8.12 0.72
CA LEU A 72 0.79 7.79 2.15
C LEU A 72 1.99 8.42 2.87
N ASP A 73 1.78 8.92 4.08
CA ASP A 73 2.89 9.36 4.94
C ASP A 73 3.54 8.15 5.63
N ILE A 74 4.83 8.27 5.94
CA ILE A 74 5.53 7.30 6.79
C ILE A 74 5.57 7.84 8.23
N VAL A 75 5.21 6.99 9.20
CA VAL A 75 5.21 7.29 10.65
C VAL A 75 6.08 6.32 11.44
#